data_AF-A0A536X578-F1
#
_entry.id   AF-A0A536X578-F1
#
_cell.length_a   1.000
_cell.length_b   1.000
_cell.length_c   1.000
_cell.angle_alpha   90.00
_cell.angle_beta   90.00
_cell.angle_gamma   90.00
#
_symmetry.space_group_name_H-M   'P 1'
#
loop_
_entity.id
_entity.type
_entity.pdbx_description
1 polymer ?
#
loop_
_entity_poly.entity_id
_entity_poly.type
_entity_poly.pdbx_seq_one_letter_code
_entity_poly.pdbx_strand_id
1 'polypeptide(L)'
;MPIRTATLARQIEKNGARLHQAMLMRAHSQGMEHEASDAEKALLEERAQLKEARSQRQAQSKQAKPKAAKFVAKPKAPKAPKAPKEPKEHKEAKDAKSAKAHKTRAEKHAQKAEALEAAKRAAKKSAKT
;
A
#
# COMPACT_ATOMS: atom_id res chain seq x y z
N MET A 1 4.66 0.11 -21.09
CA MET A 1 4.11 0.64 -19.82
C MET A 1 4.38 -0.37 -18.71
N PRO A 2 5.07 -0.02 -17.62
CA PRO A 2 5.31 -0.97 -16.53
C PRO A 2 3.99 -1.36 -15.86
N ILE A 3 3.67 -2.66 -15.87
CA ILE A 3 2.52 -3.23 -15.14
C ILE A 3 2.68 -2.86 -13.67
N ARG A 4 1.66 -2.26 -13.03
CA ARG A 4 1.71 -1.81 -11.62
C ARG A 4 1.65 -3.02 -10.67
N THR A 5 2.07 -2.86 -9.41
CA THR A 5 1.96 -3.94 -8.39
C THR A 5 0.51 -4.34 -8.14
N ALA A 6 -0.40 -3.36 -8.08
CA ALA A 6 -1.83 -3.58 -7.92
C ALA A 6 -2.45 -4.38 -9.08
N THR A 7 -1.89 -4.28 -10.29
CA THR A 7 -2.36 -5.06 -11.45
C THR A 7 -1.90 -6.52 -11.38
N LEU A 8 -0.70 -6.81 -10.85
CA LEU A 8 -0.26 -8.20 -10.59
C LEU A 8 -1.13 -8.88 -9.52
N ALA A 9 -1.45 -8.18 -8.44
CA ALA A 9 -2.34 -8.71 -7.40
C ALA A 9 -3.73 -9.06 -7.97
N ARG A 10 -4.33 -8.16 -8.75
CA ARG A 10 -5.60 -8.43 -9.44
C ARG A 10 -5.52 -9.58 -10.44
N GLN A 11 -4.40 -9.74 -11.15
CA GLN A 11 -4.20 -10.88 -12.06
C GLN A 11 -4.15 -12.20 -11.28
N ILE A 12 -3.44 -12.26 -10.15
CA ILE A 12 -3.41 -13.43 -9.27
C ILE A 12 -4.80 -13.76 -8.72
N GLU A 13 -5.56 -12.75 -8.31
CA GLU A 13 -6.95 -12.93 -7.83
C GLU A 13 -7.86 -13.47 -8.92
N LYS A 14 -7.81 -12.89 -10.13
CA LYS A 14 -8.61 -13.34 -11.29
C LYS A 14 -8.26 -14.76 -11.71
N ASN A 15 -6.97 -15.08 -11.82
CA ASN A 15 -6.52 -16.44 -12.12
C ASN A 15 -6.97 -17.41 -11.01
N GLY A 16 -6.85 -17.03 -9.73
CA GLY A 16 -7.34 -17.82 -8.61
C GLY A 16 -8.84 -18.12 -8.66
N ALA A 17 -9.66 -17.13 -9.03
CA ALA A 17 -11.10 -17.32 -9.22
C ALA A 17 -11.40 -18.29 -10.37
N ARG A 18 -10.69 -18.16 -11.50
CA ARG A 18 -10.83 -19.07 -12.65
C ARG A 18 -10.41 -20.50 -12.32
N LEU A 19 -9.30 -20.65 -11.59
CA LEU A 19 -8.82 -21.96 -11.13
C LEU A 19 -9.84 -22.61 -10.19
N HIS A 20 -10.36 -21.86 -9.22
CA HIS A 20 -11.38 -22.37 -8.31
C HIS A 20 -12.66 -22.79 -9.07
N GLN A 21 -13.11 -21.99 -10.03
CA GLN A 21 -14.25 -22.35 -10.86
C GLN A 21 -13.98 -23.62 -11.67
N ALA A 22 -12.80 -23.77 -12.29
CA ALA A 22 -12.44 -24.97 -13.04
C ALA A 22 -12.40 -26.22 -12.15
N MET A 23 -11.82 -26.11 -10.95
CA MET A 23 -11.82 -27.19 -9.96
C MET A 23 -13.24 -27.58 -9.52
N LEU A 24 -14.12 -26.60 -9.29
CA LEU A 24 -15.53 -26.89 -8.96
C LEU A 24 -16.24 -27.58 -10.12
N MET A 25 -16.04 -27.11 -11.35
CA MET A 25 -16.64 -27.76 -12.52
C MET A 25 -16.18 -29.22 -12.65
N ARG A 26 -14.87 -29.48 -12.48
CA ARG A 26 -14.31 -30.84 -12.45
C ARG A 26 -14.95 -31.69 -11.36
N ALA A 27 -15.02 -31.16 -10.14
CA ALA A 27 -15.64 -31.82 -9.00
C ALA A 27 -17.09 -32.21 -9.27
N HIS A 28 -17.85 -31.34 -9.93
CA HIS A 28 -19.25 -31.58 -10.27
C HIS A 28 -19.45 -32.53 -11.46
N SER A 29 -18.59 -32.49 -12.47
CA SER A 29 -18.78 -33.28 -13.70
C SER A 29 -18.13 -34.67 -13.65
N GLN A 30 -16.94 -34.77 -13.08
CA GLN A 30 -16.10 -35.97 -13.12
C GLN A 30 -15.79 -36.50 -11.72
N GLY A 31 -15.97 -35.69 -10.67
CA GLY A 31 -15.60 -36.03 -9.30
C GLY A 31 -14.19 -35.55 -8.96
N MET A 32 -13.89 -35.46 -7.66
CA MET A 32 -12.64 -34.89 -7.15
C MET A 32 -11.41 -35.77 -7.38
N GLU A 33 -11.61 -37.07 -7.59
CA GLU A 33 -10.57 -38.07 -7.84
C GLU A 33 -9.99 -38.00 -9.25
N HIS A 34 -10.67 -37.33 -10.18
CA HIS A 34 -10.15 -37.14 -11.53
C HIS A 34 -9.01 -36.12 -11.56
N GLU A 35 -7.98 -36.43 -12.34
CA GLU A 35 -6.83 -35.55 -12.53
C GLU A 35 -7.24 -34.17 -13.05
N ALA A 36 -6.44 -33.16 -12.67
CA ALA A 36 -6.63 -31.80 -13.17
C ALA A 36 -6.49 -31.75 -14.69
N SER A 37 -7.45 -31.10 -15.34
CA SER A 37 -7.39 -30.86 -16.77
C SER A 37 -6.17 -30.01 -17.15
N ASP A 38 -5.74 -30.07 -18.40
CA ASP A 38 -4.62 -29.25 -18.90
C ASP A 38 -4.89 -27.75 -18.71
N ALA A 39 -6.16 -27.33 -18.78
CA ALA A 39 -6.56 -25.96 -18.50
C ALA A 39 -6.31 -25.56 -17.03
N GLU A 40 -6.57 -26.46 -16.08
CA GLU A 40 -6.28 -26.22 -14.66
C GLU A 40 -4.78 -26.20 -14.37
N LYS A 41 -4.02 -27.09 -15.02
CA LYS A 41 -2.55 -27.11 -14.94
C LYS A 41 -1.95 -25.80 -15.46
N ALA A 42 -2.41 -25.32 -16.63
CA ALA A 42 -1.99 -24.03 -17.18
C ALA A 42 -2.31 -22.85 -16.25
N LEU A 43 -3.49 -22.86 -15.60
CA LEU A 43 -3.85 -21.84 -14.62
C LEU A 43 -2.96 -21.88 -13.37
N LEU A 44 -2.56 -23.07 -12.91
CA LEU A 44 -1.63 -23.23 -11.79
C LEU A 44 -0.24 -22.69 -12.13
N GLU A 45 0.27 -22.98 -13.32
CA GLU A 45 1.55 -22.49 -13.81
C GLU A 45 1.55 -20.96 -13.96
N GLU A 46 0.51 -20.39 -14.59
CA GLU A 46 0.34 -18.94 -14.70
C GLU A 46 0.35 -18.29 -13.31
N ARG A 47 -0.34 -18.88 -12.34
CA ARG A 47 -0.37 -18.38 -10.96
C ARG A 47 1.01 -18.40 -10.31
N ALA A 48 1.81 -19.43 -10.56
CA ALA A 48 3.17 -19.55 -10.04
C ALA A 48 4.06 -18.42 -10.59
N GLN A 49 4.02 -18.23 -11.91
CA GLN A 49 4.76 -17.15 -12.59
C GLN A 49 4.37 -15.76 -12.07
N LEU A 50 3.07 -15.51 -11.89
CA LEU A 50 2.58 -14.23 -11.37
C LEU A 50 3.03 -13.97 -9.91
N LYS A 51 3.06 -15.01 -9.08
CA LYS A 51 3.58 -14.92 -7.70
C LYS A 51 5.09 -14.65 -7.68
N GLU A 52 5.84 -15.28 -8.58
CA GLU A 52 7.27 -15.04 -8.74
C GLU A 52 7.55 -13.60 -9.18
N ALA A 53 6.85 -13.10 -10.20
CA ALA A 53 6.98 -11.70 -10.64
C ALA A 53 6.65 -10.72 -9.50
N ARG A 54 5.66 -11.05 -8.65
CA ARG A 54 5.32 -10.26 -7.46
C ARG A 54 6.46 -10.30 -6.43
N SER A 55 7.05 -11.45 -6.15
CA SER A 55 8.12 -11.59 -5.16
C SER A 55 9.40 -10.88 -5.62
N GLN A 56 9.79 -11.04 -6.89
CA GLN A 56 10.93 -10.36 -7.49
C GLN A 56 10.80 -8.84 -7.36
N ARG A 57 9.63 -8.28 -7.67
CA ARG A 57 9.40 -6.85 -7.54
C ARG A 57 9.40 -6.39 -6.07
N GLN A 58 8.86 -7.19 -5.16
CA GLN A 58 8.94 -6.87 -3.73
C GLN A 58 10.40 -6.87 -3.25
N ALA A 59 11.21 -7.84 -3.69
CA ALA A 59 12.64 -7.87 -3.38
C ALA A 59 13.36 -6.62 -3.90
N GLN A 60 13.13 -6.22 -5.15
CA GLN A 60 13.67 -4.97 -5.72
C GLN A 60 13.23 -3.73 -4.94
N SER A 61 11.99 -3.70 -4.44
CA SER A 61 11.52 -2.56 -3.64
C SER A 61 12.13 -2.49 -2.24
N LYS A 62 12.55 -3.63 -1.69
CA LYS A 62 13.23 -3.73 -0.39
C LYS A 62 14.71 -3.40 -0.49
N GLN A 63 15.32 -3.54 -1.67
CA GLN A 63 16.69 -3.11 -1.90
C GLN A 63 16.78 -1.60 -1.67
N ALA A 64 17.72 -1.18 -0.82
CA ALA A 64 17.95 0.21 -0.53
C ALA A 64 18.34 0.93 -1.82
N LYS A 65 17.49 1.86 -2.28
CA LYS A 65 17.83 2.70 -3.42
C LYS A 65 19.06 3.53 -3.05
N PRO A 66 20.07 3.65 -3.92
CA PRO A 66 21.22 4.50 -3.65
C PRO A 66 20.70 5.91 -3.36
N LYS A 67 20.98 6.41 -2.15
CA LYS A 67 20.61 7.76 -1.76
C LYS A 67 21.32 8.70 -2.73
N ALA A 68 20.56 9.54 -3.42
CA ALA A 68 21.13 10.56 -4.29
C ALA A 68 22.19 11.35 -3.51
N ALA A 69 23.38 11.50 -4.10
CA ALA A 69 24.43 12.33 -3.52
C ALA A 69 23.81 13.70 -3.22
N LYS A 70 23.89 14.15 -1.97
CA LYS A 70 23.44 15.48 -1.59
C LYS A 70 24.21 16.45 -2.47
N PHE A 71 23.51 17.23 -3.29
CA PHE A 71 24.12 18.34 -4.00
C PHE A 71 24.66 19.30 -2.93
N VAL A 72 25.98 19.25 -2.70
CA VAL A 72 26.66 20.23 -1.88
C VAL A 72 26.60 21.52 -2.66
N ALA A 73 25.64 22.38 -2.32
CA ALA A 73 25.57 23.72 -2.87
C ALA A 73 26.90 24.42 -2.54
N LYS A 74 27.63 24.84 -3.57
CA LYS A 74 28.83 25.65 -3.40
C LYS A 74 28.50 26.85 -2.50
N PRO A 75 29.27 27.12 -1.43
CA PRO A 75 29.02 28.29 -0.60
C PRO A 75 29.07 29.53 -1.47
N LYS A 76 28.01 30.33 -1.42
CA LYS A 76 27.92 31.61 -2.13
C LYS A 76 29.00 32.52 -1.54
N ALA A 77 29.83 33.11 -2.40
CA ALA A 77 30.88 34.04 -1.96
C ALA A 77 30.29 35.10 -1.01
N PRO A 78 30.99 35.45 0.09
CA PRO A 78 30.50 36.42 1.04
C PRO A 78 30.25 37.74 0.32
N LYS A 79 29.02 38.23 0.37
CA LYS A 79 28.71 39.58 -0.10
C LYS A 79 29.45 40.56 0.80
N ALA A 80 30.21 41.48 0.20
CA ALA A 80 30.81 42.61 0.90
C ALA A 80 29.76 43.32 1.78
N PRO A 81 30.13 43.77 3.00
CA PRO A 81 29.18 44.35 3.93
C PRO A 81 28.57 45.62 3.32
N LYS A 82 27.25 45.61 3.15
CA LYS A 82 26.49 46.83 2.85
C LYS A 82 26.38 47.65 4.13
N ALA A 83 26.66 48.94 4.01
CA ALA A 83 26.50 49.95 5.06
C ALA A 83 25.14 49.83 5.79
N PRO A 84 25.10 50.14 7.09
CA PRO A 84 23.92 49.89 7.93
C PRO A 84 22.75 50.73 7.43
N LYS A 85 21.66 50.05 7.05
CA LYS A 85 20.35 50.67 6.86
C LYS A 85 19.55 50.48 8.14
N GLU A 86 18.94 51.58 8.57
CA GLU A 86 18.09 51.73 9.74
C GLU A 86 17.03 50.61 9.87
N PRO A 87 16.70 50.19 11.11
CA PRO A 87 15.80 49.07 11.36
C PRO A 87 14.37 49.46 11.00
N LYS A 88 13.83 48.88 9.92
CA LYS A 88 12.38 48.83 9.70
C LYS A 88 11.80 47.67 10.49
N GLU A 89 10.93 48.07 11.40
CA GLU A 89 10.13 47.28 12.34
C GLU A 89 9.58 45.97 11.77
N HIS A 90 9.65 44.94 12.61
CA HIS A 90 9.08 43.64 12.36
C HIS A 90 7.56 43.76 12.21
N LYS A 91 7.06 43.63 10.99
CA LYS A 91 5.64 43.32 10.78
C LYS A 91 5.37 41.91 11.29
N GLU A 92 4.56 41.88 12.34
CA GLU A 92 4.03 40.72 13.05
C GLU A 92 3.56 39.61 12.11
N ALA A 93 3.93 38.37 12.45
CA ALA A 93 3.39 37.18 11.83
C ALA A 93 1.89 37.11 12.14
N LYS A 94 1.06 37.26 11.11
CA LYS A 94 -0.38 37.02 11.19
C LYS A 94 -0.64 35.62 11.75
N ASP A 95 -1.47 35.59 12.78
CA ASP A 95 -1.99 34.42 13.47
C ASP A 95 -2.36 33.27 12.53
N ALA A 96 -1.81 32.09 12.85
CA ALA A 96 -2.21 30.83 12.27
C ALA A 96 -3.65 30.54 12.66
N LYS A 97 -4.58 30.80 11.73
CA LYS A 97 -5.97 30.35 11.78
C LYS A 97 -6.01 28.85 12.12
N SER A 98 -6.50 28.55 13.32
CA SER A 98 -6.89 27.25 13.87
C SER A 98 -6.84 26.09 12.87
N ALA A 99 -5.72 25.37 12.83
CA ALA A 99 -5.65 24.09 12.16
C ALA A 99 -6.59 23.13 12.91
N LYS A 100 -7.63 22.62 12.24
CA LYS A 100 -8.40 21.47 12.74
C LYS A 100 -7.40 20.40 13.18
N ALA A 101 -7.45 20.00 14.44
CA ALA A 101 -6.56 18.98 14.99
C ALA A 101 -6.61 17.74 14.10
N HIS A 102 -5.57 17.56 13.29
CA HIS A 102 -5.44 16.37 12.45
C HIS A 102 -5.15 15.22 13.40
N LYS A 103 -6.13 14.32 13.56
CA LYS A 103 -6.00 13.14 14.41
C LYS A 103 -4.69 12.42 14.11
N THR A 104 -3.87 12.24 15.14
CA THR A 104 -2.56 11.59 15.00
C THR A 104 -2.73 10.15 14.53
N ARG A 105 -1.66 9.54 14.01
CA ARG A 105 -1.70 8.14 13.56
C ARG A 105 -2.13 7.21 14.71
N ALA A 106 -1.67 7.49 15.93
CA ALA A 106 -2.03 6.74 17.13
C ALA A 106 -3.55 6.79 17.40
N GLU A 107 -4.16 7.98 17.36
CA GLU A 107 -5.60 8.14 17.54
C GLU A 107 -6.42 7.41 16.48
N LYS A 108 -5.95 7.40 15.22
CA LYS A 108 -6.59 6.64 14.14
C LYS A 108 -6.53 5.14 14.38
N HIS A 109 -5.45 4.62 14.98
CA HIS A 109 -5.34 3.21 15.33
C HIS A 109 -6.21 2.85 16.53
N ALA A 110 -6.28 3.71 17.54
CA ALA A 110 -7.15 3.52 18.70
C ALA A 110 -8.64 3.45 18.29
N GLN A 111 -9.11 4.40 17.47
CA GLN A 111 -10.49 4.41 16.96
C GLN A 111 -10.82 3.16 16.14
N LYS A 112 -9.86 2.65 15.35
CA LYS A 112 -10.05 1.40 14.60
C LYS A 112 -10.15 0.19 15.51
N ALA A 113 -9.31 0.10 16.54
CA ALA A 113 -9.36 -1.00 17.50
C ALA A 113 -10.68 -1.00 18.27
N GLU A 114 -11.13 0.18 18.71
CA GLU A 114 -12.41 0.35 19.41
C GLU A 114 -13.61 -0.01 18.52
N ALA A 115 -13.62 0.42 17.26
CA ALA A 115 -14.68 0.05 16.32
C ALA A 115 -14.75 -1.47 16.06
N LEU A 116 -13.61 -2.14 16.01
CA LEU A 116 -13.55 -3.60 15.85
C LEU A 116 -14.06 -4.33 17.10
N GLU A 117 -13.73 -3.86 18.30
CA GLU A 117 -14.25 -4.44 19.55
C GLU A 117 -15.75 -4.18 19.72
N ALA A 118 -16.24 -2.99 19.35
CA ALA A 118 -17.66 -2.69 19.32
C ALA A 118 -18.42 -3.61 18.35
N ALA A 119 -17.87 -3.84 17.14
CA ALA A 119 -18.45 -4.75 16.17
C ALA A 119 -18.52 -6.20 16.68
N LYS A 120 -17.45 -6.69 17.33
CA LYS A 120 -17.45 -8.03 17.96
C LYS A 120 -18.50 -8.16 19.06
N ARG A 121 -18.70 -7.11 19.87
CA ARG A 121 -19.72 -7.09 20.93
C ARG A 121 -21.13 -7.03 20.35
N ALA A 122 -21.34 -6.27 19.28
CA ALA A 122 -22.63 -6.20 18.59
C ALA A 122 -23.00 -7.53 17.92
N ALA A 123 -22.04 -8.18 17.24
CA ALA A 123 -22.25 -9.50 16.62
C ALA A 123 -22.61 -10.59 17.64
N LYS A 124 -22.05 -10.52 18.87
CA LYS A 124 -22.40 -11.44 19.97
C LYS A 124 -23.80 -11.19 20.54
N LYS A 125 -24.31 -9.97 20.46
CA LYS A 125 -25.68 -9.63 20.91
C LYS A 125 -26.75 -10.02 19.88
N SER A 126 -26.44 -9.98 18.58
CA SER A 126 -27.37 -10.37 17.51
C SER A 126 -27.46 -11.88 17.27
N ALA A 127 -26.58 -12.68 17.88
CA ALA A 127 -26.60 -14.15 17.79
C ALA A 127 -27.45 -14.82 18.89
N LYS A 128 -28.26 -14.05 19.63
CA LYS A 128 -29.08 -14.53 20.75
C LYS A 128 -30.57 -14.24 20.61
N THR A 129 -31.03 -14.13 19.37
CA THR A 129 -32.44 -14.15 18.98
C THR A 129 -32.64 -15.22 17.92
#